data_AF-A0AAW0MFS1-F1
#
_entry.id   AF-A0AAW0MFS1-F1
#
_cell.length_a   1.000
_cell.length_b   1.000
_cell.length_c   1.000
_cell.angle_alpha   90.00
_cell.angle_beta   90.00
_cell.angle_gamma   90.00
#
_symmetry.space_group_name_H-M   'P 1'
#
loop_
_entity.id
_entity.type
_entity.pdbx_description
1 polymer ?
#
loop_
_entity_poly.entity_id
_entity_poly.type
_entity_poly.pdbx_seq_one_letter_code
_entity_poly.pdbx_strand_id
1 'polypeptide(L)'
;MERCCCSDQQSISSFIMNERQTDPTTRRALLVQRLQDKETDLKRLLQEAQDISRSAQTAVQHNRDSFREMALLLKKRRSEVEQQIRSHEKTQLSRVQELLDQLQQDVTELKRSISKLDPPAFTPVYNQSVSTDTLSTEPARIQTGPRSYFEEVTRAVSELRDKLQLTLEEGLTNVSLALSHVDTLLSPDVPSSRDHFLQFYTEITLDPNTANPRMALSDENRRATFMSKDQGPATSRIGVYLDHSAGVLEFYSVSESTMSLLHREQTTFTQPLYAGVTFDWFIPGDNVHFPKLK
;
A
#
# COMPACT_ATOMS: atom_id res chain seq x y z
N MET A 1 -19.52 77.16 50.16
CA MET A 1 -20.16 76.62 48.92
C MET A 1 -19.03 76.02 48.09
N GLU A 2 -18.50 74.83 48.35
CA GLU A 2 -19.17 73.54 48.57
C GLU A 2 -20.39 73.36 47.66
N ARG A 3 -20.18 72.62 46.56
CA ARG A 3 -21.01 71.46 46.20
C ARG A 3 -20.24 70.52 45.29
N CYS A 4 -20.34 69.27 45.70
CA CYS A 4 -19.84 68.02 45.15
C CYS A 4 -20.40 67.72 43.75
N CYS A 5 -19.70 66.90 42.97
CA CYS A 5 -20.23 65.63 42.50
C CYS A 5 -19.11 64.74 41.94
N CYS A 6 -18.59 63.88 42.82
CA CYS A 6 -17.98 62.61 42.45
C CYS A 6 -19.08 61.68 41.90
N SER A 7 -19.11 61.40 40.60
CA SER A 7 -20.03 60.37 40.05
C SER A 7 -19.35 59.33 39.16
N ASP A 8 -18.11 59.58 38.70
CA ASP A 8 -17.49 58.66 37.73
C ASP A 8 -16.53 57.63 38.36
N GLN A 9 -16.21 57.75 39.66
CA GLN A 9 -15.33 56.81 40.35
C GLN A 9 -16.08 55.66 41.06
N GLN A 10 -17.40 55.75 41.26
CA GLN A 10 -18.20 54.66 41.85
C GLN A 10 -18.56 53.57 40.82
N SER A 11 -18.72 53.93 39.54
CA SER A 11 -19.12 52.97 38.50
C SER A 11 -17.99 51.99 38.14
N ILE A 12 -16.75 52.48 38.06
CA ILE A 12 -15.57 51.65 37.77
C ILE A 12 -15.23 50.73 38.95
N SER A 13 -15.40 51.20 40.19
CA SER A 13 -15.20 50.37 41.38
C SER A 13 -16.26 49.27 41.53
N SER A 14 -17.50 49.51 41.10
CA SER A 14 -18.55 48.47 41.10
C SER A 14 -18.34 47.39 40.04
N PHE A 15 -17.73 47.74 38.90
CA PHE A 15 -17.44 46.77 37.84
C PHE A 15 -16.23 45.90 38.18
N ILE A 16 -15.19 46.46 38.80
CA ILE A 16 -13.99 45.72 39.23
C ILE A 16 -14.27 44.83 40.47
N MET A 17 -15.27 45.15 41.30
CA MET A 17 -15.70 44.30 42.42
C MET A 17 -16.59 43.12 41.98
N ASN A 18 -17.27 43.20 40.84
CA ASN A 18 -18.21 42.16 40.42
C ASN A 18 -17.53 40.91 39.83
N GLU A 19 -16.30 41.02 39.34
CA GLU A 19 -15.50 39.86 38.91
C GLU A 19 -14.83 39.13 40.09
N ARG A 20 -14.73 39.74 41.28
CA ARG A 20 -14.00 39.17 42.42
C ARG A 20 -14.88 38.48 43.48
N GLN A 21 -16.22 38.52 43.37
CA GLN A 21 -17.12 37.99 44.39
C GLN A 21 -18.33 37.23 43.80
N THR A 22 -18.08 36.12 43.09
CA THR A 22 -19.09 35.04 43.09
C THR A 22 -19.21 34.50 44.52
N ASP A 23 -20.43 34.40 45.04
CA ASP A 23 -20.71 33.83 46.37
C ASP A 23 -19.95 32.49 46.55
N PRO A 24 -19.26 32.28 47.69
CA PRO A 24 -18.46 31.07 47.93
C PRO A 24 -19.26 29.78 47.75
N THR A 25 -20.58 29.79 47.96
CA THR A 25 -21.46 28.65 47.74
C THR A 25 -21.62 28.34 46.25
N THR A 26 -21.82 29.37 45.42
CA THR A 26 -21.88 29.23 43.95
C THR A 26 -20.56 28.72 43.37
N ARG A 27 -19.43 29.27 43.85
CA ARG A 27 -18.10 28.81 43.41
C ARG A 27 -17.82 27.36 43.82
N ARG A 28 -18.24 26.96 45.03
CA ARG A 28 -18.15 25.57 45.51
C ARG A 28 -18.98 24.62 44.65
N ALA A 29 -20.23 24.98 44.32
CA ALA A 29 -21.09 24.17 43.47
C ALA A 29 -20.49 23.95 42.06
N LEU A 30 -19.93 25.00 41.45
CA LEU A 30 -19.26 24.91 40.15
C LEU A 30 -18.05 23.98 40.17
N LEU A 31 -17.24 24.04 41.23
CA LEU A 31 -16.07 23.17 41.37
C LEU A 31 -16.46 21.70 41.57
N VAL A 32 -17.51 21.43 42.33
CA VAL A 32 -18.03 20.07 42.51
C VAL A 32 -18.57 19.51 41.19
N GLN A 33 -19.32 20.31 40.42
CA GLN A 33 -19.81 19.88 39.10
C GLN A 33 -18.65 19.55 38.16
N ARG A 34 -17.66 20.44 38.06
CA ARG A 34 -16.46 20.20 37.23
C ARG A 34 -15.68 18.96 37.67
N LEU A 35 -15.61 18.69 38.97
CA LEU A 35 -14.97 17.49 39.49
C LEU A 35 -15.72 16.23 39.04
N GLN A 36 -17.05 16.21 39.14
CA GLN A 36 -17.88 15.09 38.69
C GLN A 36 -17.77 14.86 37.17
N ASP A 37 -17.77 15.93 36.37
CA ASP A 37 -17.58 15.84 34.93
C ASP A 37 -16.22 15.21 34.61
N LYS A 38 -15.15 15.65 35.31
CA LYS A 38 -13.80 15.10 35.14
C LYS A 38 -13.66 13.66 35.61
N GLU A 39 -14.33 13.26 36.70
CA GLU A 39 -14.38 11.86 37.13
C GLU A 39 -15.10 10.96 36.11
N THR A 40 -16.13 11.50 35.45
CA THR A 40 -16.85 10.79 34.38
C THR A 40 -15.98 10.65 33.13
N ASP A 41 -15.28 11.72 32.73
CA ASP A 41 -14.32 11.71 31.63
C ASP A 41 -13.19 10.69 31.89
N LEU A 42 -12.67 10.64 33.13
CA LEU A 42 -11.62 9.70 33.52
C LEU A 42 -12.07 8.25 33.32
N LYS A 43 -13.28 7.91 33.78
CA LYS A 43 -13.84 6.56 33.59
C LYS A 43 -14.02 6.20 32.12
N ARG A 44 -14.48 7.16 31.31
CA ARG A 44 -14.65 6.98 29.86
C ARG A 44 -13.33 6.74 29.15
N LEU A 45 -12.29 7.51 29.46
CA LEU A 45 -10.95 7.33 28.89
C LEU A 45 -10.32 6.00 29.31
N LEU A 46 -10.53 5.57 30.57
CA LEU A 46 -10.07 4.26 31.03
C LEU A 46 -10.76 3.12 30.27
N GLN A 47 -12.05 3.25 29.98
CA GLN A 47 -12.79 2.27 29.18
C GLN A 47 -12.28 2.24 27.73
N GLU A 48 -12.12 3.41 27.11
CA GLU A 48 -11.59 3.55 25.74
C GLU A 48 -10.21 2.89 25.61
N ALA A 49 -9.32 3.10 26.59
CA ALA A 49 -8.00 2.48 26.61
C ALA A 49 -8.08 0.94 26.67
N GLN A 50 -9.03 0.39 27.42
CA GLN A 50 -9.25 -1.05 27.48
C GLN A 50 -9.79 -1.60 26.17
N ASP A 51 -10.71 -0.89 25.52
CA ASP A 51 -11.32 -1.30 24.26
C ASP A 51 -10.30 -1.24 23.11
N ILE A 52 -9.47 -0.20 23.06
CA ILE A 52 -8.32 -0.12 22.15
C ILE A 52 -7.38 -1.31 22.35
N SER A 53 -7.01 -1.60 23.60
CA SER A 53 -6.12 -2.73 23.92
C SER A 53 -6.70 -4.07 23.45
N ARG A 54 -7.99 -4.32 23.73
CA ARG A 54 -8.68 -5.55 23.31
C ARG A 54 -8.78 -5.65 21.79
N SER A 55 -9.11 -4.55 21.12
CA SER A 55 -9.18 -4.49 19.66
C SER A 55 -7.83 -4.79 19.01
N ALA A 56 -6.75 -4.15 19.51
CA ALA A 56 -5.39 -4.37 19.04
C ALA A 56 -4.95 -5.83 19.21
N GLN A 57 -5.23 -6.44 20.36
CA GLN A 57 -4.92 -7.86 20.59
C GLN A 57 -5.67 -8.79 19.63
N THR A 58 -6.95 -8.50 19.37
CA THR A 58 -7.78 -9.26 18.43
C THR A 58 -7.22 -9.17 17.02
N ALA A 59 -6.86 -7.97 16.57
CA ALA A 59 -6.25 -7.74 15.26
C ALA A 59 -4.90 -8.45 15.12
N VAL A 60 -4.04 -8.38 16.15
CA VAL A 60 -2.75 -9.10 16.18
C VAL A 60 -2.96 -10.61 16.05
N GLN A 61 -3.93 -11.16 16.79
CA GLN A 61 -4.19 -12.60 16.75
C GLN A 61 -4.74 -13.04 15.39
N HIS A 62 -5.72 -12.31 14.83
CA HIS A 62 -6.24 -12.60 13.50
C HIS A 62 -5.14 -12.57 12.42
N ASN A 63 -4.30 -11.54 12.44
CA ASN A 63 -3.19 -11.43 11.49
C ASN A 63 -2.18 -12.57 11.67
N ARG A 64 -1.88 -12.96 12.91
CA ARG A 64 -1.02 -14.11 13.20
C ARG A 64 -1.57 -15.40 12.58
N ASP A 65 -2.88 -15.61 12.65
CA ASP A 65 -3.52 -16.78 12.06
C ASP A 65 -3.48 -16.74 10.53
N SER A 66 -3.72 -15.57 9.90
CA SER A 66 -3.55 -15.40 8.45
C SER A 66 -2.11 -15.70 7.98
N PHE A 67 -1.09 -15.20 8.68
CA PHE A 67 0.30 -15.51 8.35
C PHE A 67 0.64 -17.00 8.55
N ARG A 68 0.03 -17.66 9.54
CA ARG A 68 0.17 -19.10 9.75
C ARG A 68 -0.37 -19.90 8.56
N GLU A 69 -1.56 -19.54 8.07
CA GLU A 69 -2.17 -20.20 6.91
C GLU A 69 -1.32 -20.04 5.64
N MET A 70 -0.83 -18.83 5.38
CA MET A 70 0.09 -18.58 4.26
C MET A 70 1.36 -19.45 4.35
N ALA A 71 1.97 -19.54 5.53
CA ALA A 71 3.14 -20.39 5.74
C ALA A 71 2.84 -21.89 5.51
N LEU A 72 1.66 -22.37 5.91
CA LEU A 72 1.23 -23.75 5.67
C LEU A 72 1.02 -24.04 4.18
N LEU A 73 0.42 -23.10 3.44
CA LEU A 73 0.25 -23.21 1.99
C LEU A 73 1.60 -23.28 1.28
N LEU A 74 2.55 -22.41 1.64
CA LEU A 74 3.89 -22.43 1.06
C LEU A 74 4.62 -23.75 1.35
N LYS A 75 4.51 -24.28 2.57
CA LYS A 75 5.05 -25.61 2.91
C LYS A 75 4.42 -26.71 2.04
N LYS A 76 3.10 -26.68 1.83
CA LYS A 76 2.41 -27.64 0.98
C LYS A 76 2.89 -27.57 -0.47
N ARG A 77 2.93 -26.36 -1.05
CA ARG A 77 3.42 -26.15 -2.43
C ARG A 77 4.86 -26.57 -2.62
N ARG A 78 5.73 -26.33 -1.62
CA ARG A 78 7.10 -26.84 -1.62
C ARG A 78 7.12 -28.36 -1.76
N SER A 79 6.38 -29.09 -0.93
CA SER A 79 6.34 -30.56 -0.99
C SER A 79 5.82 -31.06 -2.34
N GLU A 80 4.83 -30.40 -2.93
CA GLU A 80 4.31 -30.73 -4.27
C GLU A 80 5.40 -30.62 -5.34
N VAL A 81 6.18 -29.53 -5.35
CA VAL A 81 7.30 -29.32 -6.29
C VAL A 81 8.40 -30.37 -6.07
N GLU A 82 8.78 -30.64 -4.82
CA GLU A 82 9.78 -31.68 -4.50
C GLU A 82 9.34 -33.06 -5.01
N GLN A 83 8.06 -33.40 -4.85
CA GLN A 83 7.52 -34.67 -5.32
C GLN A 83 7.51 -34.76 -6.85
N GLN A 84 7.16 -33.68 -7.55
CA GLN A 84 7.21 -33.63 -9.02
C GLN A 84 8.63 -33.86 -9.54
N ILE A 85 9.62 -33.19 -8.95
CA ILE A 85 11.05 -33.36 -9.33
C ILE A 85 11.48 -34.81 -9.15
N ARG A 86 11.23 -35.40 -7.97
CA ARG A 86 11.62 -36.80 -7.67
C ARG A 86 10.90 -37.82 -8.56
N SER A 87 9.63 -37.60 -8.85
CA SER A 87 8.87 -38.45 -9.76
C SER A 87 9.47 -38.41 -11.17
N HIS A 88 9.81 -37.21 -11.65
CA HIS A 88 10.40 -37.06 -12.98
C HIS A 88 11.79 -37.68 -13.06
N GLU A 89 12.64 -37.44 -12.06
CA GLU A 89 13.97 -38.07 -11.92
C GLU A 89 13.87 -39.60 -12.02
N LYS A 90 12.95 -40.21 -11.25
CA LYS A 90 12.75 -41.66 -11.27
C LYS A 90 12.36 -42.17 -12.66
N THR A 91 11.43 -41.50 -13.34
CA THR A 91 11.02 -41.87 -14.70
C THR A 91 12.18 -41.80 -15.69
N GLN A 92 13.00 -40.74 -15.63
CA GLN A 92 14.16 -40.60 -16.52
C GLN A 92 15.22 -41.67 -16.24
N LEU A 93 15.50 -41.97 -14.97
CA LEU A 93 16.46 -43.01 -14.60
C LEU A 93 15.99 -44.40 -15.06
N SER A 94 14.71 -44.73 -14.93
CA SER A 94 14.17 -45.98 -15.46
C SER A 94 14.35 -46.10 -16.97
N ARG A 95 14.09 -45.02 -17.72
CA ARG A 95 14.29 -45.00 -19.18
C ARG A 95 15.76 -45.17 -19.58
N VAL A 96 16.68 -44.54 -18.85
CA VAL A 96 18.12 -44.71 -19.09
C VAL A 96 18.56 -46.14 -18.77
N GLN A 97 18.03 -46.75 -17.71
CA GLN A 97 18.33 -48.13 -17.35
C GLN A 97 17.90 -49.10 -18.45
N GLU A 98 16.68 -48.95 -18.99
CA GLU A 98 16.20 -49.78 -20.10
C GLU A 98 17.13 -49.71 -21.33
N LEU A 99 17.62 -48.51 -21.67
CA LEU A 99 18.59 -48.33 -22.76
C LEU A 99 19.95 -48.96 -22.47
N LEU A 100 20.40 -48.91 -21.21
CA LEU A 100 21.65 -49.57 -20.79
C LEU A 100 21.54 -51.08 -20.90
N ASP A 101 20.43 -51.67 -20.45
CA ASP A 101 20.20 -53.10 -20.52
C ASP A 101 20.16 -53.58 -21.98
N GLN A 102 19.48 -52.82 -22.86
CA GLN A 102 19.45 -53.08 -24.30
C GLN A 102 20.86 -53.04 -24.91
N LEU A 103 21.62 -51.96 -24.64
CA LEU A 103 22.97 -51.80 -25.20
C LEU A 103 23.93 -52.90 -24.70
N GLN A 104 23.80 -53.31 -23.42
CA GLN A 104 24.58 -54.41 -22.88
C GLN A 104 24.28 -55.72 -23.62
N GLN A 105 22.99 -55.99 -23.89
CA GLN A 105 22.59 -57.17 -24.66
C GLN A 105 23.18 -57.15 -26.07
N ASP A 106 23.07 -56.04 -26.78
CA ASP A 106 23.61 -55.87 -28.14
C ASP A 106 25.15 -56.09 -28.16
N VAL A 107 25.87 -55.52 -27.18
CA VAL A 107 27.32 -55.73 -27.05
C VAL A 107 27.66 -57.20 -26.80
N THR A 108 26.90 -57.91 -25.97
CA THR A 108 27.16 -59.34 -25.73
C THR A 108 26.89 -60.20 -26.96
N GLU A 109 25.88 -59.86 -27.75
CA GLU A 109 25.57 -60.54 -29.01
C GLU A 109 26.65 -60.30 -30.06
N LEU A 110 27.08 -59.05 -30.23
CA LEU A 110 28.19 -58.69 -31.13
C LEU A 110 29.48 -59.41 -30.74
N LYS A 111 29.83 -59.45 -29.45
CA LYS A 111 31.00 -60.21 -28.95
C LYS A 111 30.90 -61.69 -29.31
N ARG A 112 29.73 -62.31 -29.10
CA ARG A 112 29.48 -63.71 -29.47
C ARG A 112 29.64 -63.94 -30.97
N SER A 113 29.15 -63.02 -31.80
CA SER A 113 29.29 -63.09 -33.26
C SER A 113 30.75 -62.96 -33.70
N ILE A 114 31.54 -62.08 -33.10
CA ILE A 114 32.98 -61.97 -33.36
C ILE A 114 33.72 -63.26 -32.99
N SER A 115 33.45 -63.84 -31.81
CA SER A 115 34.09 -65.11 -31.40
C SER A 115 33.75 -66.29 -32.31
N LYS A 116 32.65 -66.24 -33.07
CA LYS A 116 32.31 -67.23 -34.10
C LYS A 116 33.07 -67.03 -35.42
N LEU A 117 33.59 -65.82 -35.65
CA LEU A 117 34.35 -65.46 -36.85
C LEU A 117 35.86 -65.70 -36.69
N ASP A 118 36.37 -65.88 -35.47
CA ASP A 118 37.77 -66.28 -35.25
C ASP A 118 37.99 -67.72 -35.77
N PRO A 119 38.82 -67.93 -36.81
CA PRO A 119 39.14 -69.27 -37.30
C PRO A 119 40.06 -70.00 -36.31
N PRO A 120 39.98 -71.34 -36.19
CA PRO A 120 41.09 -72.09 -35.61
C PRO A 120 42.36 -71.81 -36.43
N ALA A 121 43.48 -71.58 -35.74
CA ALA A 121 44.76 -71.26 -36.34
C ALA A 121 45.11 -72.20 -37.51
N PHE A 122 45.31 -71.59 -38.68
CA PHE A 122 45.89 -72.11 -39.93
C PHE A 122 45.33 -73.42 -40.52
N THR A 123 44.60 -73.27 -41.62
CA THR A 123 44.89 -73.99 -42.87
C THR A 123 44.52 -73.10 -44.07
N PRO A 124 45.32 -73.08 -45.16
CA PRO A 124 44.96 -72.34 -46.36
C PRO A 124 44.05 -73.22 -47.24
N VAL A 125 43.08 -72.63 -47.94
CA VAL A 125 42.95 -72.69 -49.40
C VAL A 125 41.53 -72.27 -49.86
N TYR A 126 41.59 -71.40 -50.88
CA TYR A 126 40.67 -71.11 -51.98
C TYR A 126 39.41 -70.27 -51.79
N ASN A 127 39.39 -69.26 -52.65
CA ASN A 127 38.40 -68.20 -52.81
C ASN A 127 37.15 -68.74 -53.50
N GLN A 128 35.97 -68.35 -53.01
CA GLN A 128 34.83 -68.15 -53.90
C GLN A 128 33.89 -67.07 -53.38
N SER A 129 33.91 -65.95 -54.11
CA SER A 129 32.87 -64.94 -54.31
C SER A 129 32.17 -64.33 -53.08
N VAL A 130 32.58 -63.08 -52.86
CA VAL A 130 32.05 -62.05 -51.99
C VAL A 130 30.61 -61.68 -52.37
N SER A 131 29.69 -61.82 -51.42
CA SER A 131 28.52 -60.95 -51.31
C SER A 131 28.71 -60.10 -50.05
N THR A 132 29.18 -58.86 -50.23
CA THR A 132 29.12 -57.85 -49.18
C THR A 132 27.68 -57.40 -49.05
N ASP A 133 26.91 -58.10 -48.23
CA ASP A 133 25.69 -57.54 -47.67
C ASP A 133 26.15 -56.61 -46.54
N THR A 134 26.43 -55.37 -46.92
CA THR A 134 26.72 -54.29 -45.97
C THR A 134 25.47 -54.05 -45.13
N LEU A 135 25.37 -54.74 -43.99
CA LEU A 135 24.50 -54.34 -42.89
C LEU A 135 25.11 -53.08 -42.24
N SER A 136 25.11 -51.98 -42.99
CA SER A 136 25.37 -50.66 -42.47
C SER A 136 24.08 -50.12 -41.86
N THR A 137 23.66 -50.72 -40.75
CA THR A 137 22.74 -50.04 -39.83
C THR A 137 23.61 -49.12 -38.99
N GLU A 138 23.61 -47.82 -39.32
CA GLU A 138 24.26 -46.78 -38.51
C GLU A 138 23.97 -47.01 -37.02
N PRO A 139 24.98 -46.93 -36.14
CA PRO A 139 24.73 -47.07 -34.71
C PRO A 139 23.83 -45.92 -34.28
N ALA A 140 22.63 -46.25 -33.79
CA ALA A 140 21.71 -45.27 -33.24
C ALA A 140 22.45 -44.47 -32.16
N ARG A 141 22.80 -43.22 -32.48
CA ARG A 141 23.52 -42.32 -31.58
C ARG A 141 22.57 -42.03 -30.43
N ILE A 142 22.86 -42.59 -29.25
CA ILE A 142 22.05 -42.39 -28.05
C ILE A 142 22.02 -40.90 -27.74
N GLN A 143 20.88 -40.25 -27.99
CA GLN A 143 20.65 -38.87 -27.56
C GLN A 143 20.47 -38.89 -26.04
N THR A 144 21.52 -38.51 -25.33
CA THR A 144 21.40 -38.16 -23.90
C THR A 144 20.46 -36.96 -23.79
N GLY A 145 19.33 -37.14 -23.10
CA GLY A 145 18.29 -36.11 -22.97
C GLY A 145 18.79 -34.82 -22.29
N PRO A 146 18.08 -33.68 -22.46
CA PRO A 146 18.56 -32.39 -22.00
C PRO A 146 18.64 -32.34 -20.47
N ARG A 147 19.85 -32.12 -19.93
CA ARG A 147 20.06 -31.83 -18.49
C ARG A 147 19.40 -30.52 -18.02
N SER A 148 19.00 -29.66 -18.96
CA SER A 148 18.48 -28.31 -18.70
C SER A 148 17.09 -28.28 -18.04
N TYR A 149 16.33 -29.38 -18.03
CA TYR A 149 14.97 -29.38 -17.46
C TYR A 149 14.95 -28.98 -15.98
N PHE A 150 15.87 -29.50 -15.16
CA PHE A 150 15.92 -29.15 -13.73
C PHE A 150 16.37 -27.69 -13.52
N GLU A 151 17.20 -27.15 -14.41
CA GLU A 151 17.59 -25.73 -14.39
C GLU A 151 16.38 -24.83 -14.68
N GLU A 152 15.50 -25.24 -15.61
CA GLU A 152 14.25 -24.53 -15.88
C GLU A 152 13.30 -24.55 -14.68
N VAL A 153 13.21 -25.68 -13.96
CA VAL A 153 12.42 -25.77 -12.72
C VAL A 153 12.98 -24.83 -11.66
N THR A 154 14.30 -24.80 -11.45
CA THR A 154 14.95 -23.88 -10.51
C THR A 154 14.70 -22.42 -10.89
N ARG A 155 14.78 -22.08 -12.17
CA ARG A 155 14.47 -20.73 -12.68
C ARG A 155 13.01 -20.35 -12.41
N ALA A 156 12.06 -21.24 -12.73
CA ALA A 156 10.63 -20.99 -12.49
C ALA A 156 10.29 -20.79 -11.01
N VAL A 157 10.90 -21.58 -10.10
CA VAL A 157 10.73 -21.39 -8.65
C VAL A 157 11.34 -20.08 -8.17
N SER A 158 12.45 -19.63 -8.79
CA SER A 158 13.05 -18.32 -8.48
C SER A 158 12.16 -17.16 -8.93
N GLU A 159 11.60 -17.22 -10.14
CA GLU A 159 10.64 -16.23 -10.62
C GLU A 159 9.38 -16.16 -9.73
N LEU A 160 8.91 -17.30 -9.22
CA LEU A 160 7.81 -17.35 -8.26
C LEU A 160 8.17 -16.67 -6.92
N ARG A 161 9.38 -16.91 -6.40
CA ARG A 161 9.88 -16.25 -5.19
C ARG A 161 9.88 -14.74 -5.35
N ASP A 162 10.43 -14.24 -6.46
CA ASP A 162 10.57 -12.80 -6.70
C ASP A 162 9.22 -12.12 -6.81
N LYS A 163 8.25 -12.74 -7.50
CA LYS A 163 6.86 -12.26 -7.55
C LYS A 163 6.21 -12.23 -6.17
N LEU A 164 6.36 -13.29 -5.38
CA LEU A 164 5.81 -13.35 -4.03
C LEU A 164 6.40 -12.25 -3.14
N GLN A 165 7.70 -12.00 -3.24
CA GLN A 165 8.35 -10.93 -2.50
C GLN A 165 7.78 -9.56 -2.86
N LEU A 166 7.66 -9.24 -4.15
CA LEU A 166 7.08 -7.97 -4.60
C LEU A 166 5.65 -7.77 -4.08
N THR A 167 4.80 -8.80 -4.17
CA THR A 167 3.43 -8.72 -3.66
C THR A 167 3.38 -8.52 -2.14
N LEU A 168 4.30 -9.14 -1.39
CA LEU A 168 4.40 -8.95 0.04
C LEU A 168 4.85 -7.53 0.40
N GLU A 169 5.83 -6.97 -0.32
CA GLU A 169 6.31 -5.60 -0.11
C GLU A 169 5.21 -4.56 -0.35
N GLU A 170 4.45 -4.69 -1.44
CA GLU A 170 3.30 -3.83 -1.74
C GLU A 170 2.21 -3.95 -0.66
N GLY A 171 1.84 -5.19 -0.30
CA GLY A 171 0.84 -5.45 0.73
C GLY A 171 1.22 -4.90 2.10
N LEU A 172 2.48 -5.07 2.52
CA LEU A 172 2.98 -4.55 3.80
C LEU A 172 3.05 -3.01 3.82
N THR A 173 3.31 -2.38 2.68
CA THR A 173 3.23 -0.92 2.55
C THR A 173 1.82 -0.42 2.83
N ASN A 174 0.79 -1.09 2.27
CA ASN A 174 -0.61 -0.75 2.54
C ASN A 174 -1.00 -0.95 4.02
N VAL A 175 -0.47 -2.00 4.67
CA VAL A 175 -0.66 -2.20 6.11
C VAL A 175 -0.03 -1.06 6.92
N SER A 176 1.17 -0.60 6.57
CA SER A 176 1.82 0.54 7.22
C SER A 176 1.01 1.83 7.05
N LEU A 177 0.46 2.07 5.85
CA LEU A 177 -0.42 3.22 5.60
C LEU A 177 -1.69 3.18 6.46
N ALA A 178 -2.32 2.01 6.61
CA ALA A 178 -3.49 1.84 7.46
C ALA A 178 -3.19 2.11 8.95
N LEU A 179 -1.98 1.76 9.42
CA LEU A 179 -1.55 2.05 10.79
C LEU A 179 -1.23 3.54 11.01
N SER A 180 -0.67 4.22 10.00
CA SER A 180 -0.33 5.65 10.08
C SER A 180 -1.56 6.59 10.13
N HIS A 181 -2.74 6.12 9.71
CA HIS A 181 -3.98 6.92 9.77
C HIS A 181 -4.53 7.10 11.21
N VAL A 182 -3.97 6.42 12.22
CA VAL A 182 -4.52 6.35 13.59
C VAL A 182 -3.84 7.32 14.58
N ASP A 183 -2.90 8.18 14.15
CA ASP A 183 -2.23 9.18 15.01
C ASP A 183 -3.10 10.40 15.40
N THR A 184 -4.42 10.21 15.54
CA THR A 184 -5.43 11.29 15.66
C THR A 184 -5.98 11.55 17.06
N LEU A 185 -5.45 10.96 18.14
CA LEU A 185 -6.02 11.16 19.48
C LEU A 185 -5.43 12.34 20.29
N LEU A 186 -4.48 13.10 19.74
CA LEU A 186 -3.82 14.19 20.47
C LEU A 186 -3.80 15.53 19.72
N SER A 187 -4.92 15.95 19.14
CA SER A 187 -5.16 17.37 18.89
C SER A 187 -6.64 17.71 19.04
N PRO A 188 -7.03 18.45 20.10
CA PRO A 188 -8.43 18.85 20.32
C PRO A 188 -8.95 19.90 19.31
N ASP A 189 -8.12 20.39 18.38
CA ASP A 189 -8.44 21.54 17.52
C ASP A 189 -8.60 21.22 16.03
N VAL A 190 -8.49 19.95 15.59
CA VAL A 190 -8.71 19.60 14.18
C VAL A 190 -10.21 19.58 13.84
N PRO A 191 -10.67 20.31 12.80
CA PRO A 191 -12.09 20.33 12.45
C PRO A 191 -12.61 19.00 11.90
N SER A 192 -13.32 18.27 12.77
CA SER A 192 -13.96 16.98 12.45
C SER A 192 -15.38 17.08 11.89
N SER A 193 -15.94 18.29 11.82
CA SER A 193 -17.26 18.56 11.23
C SER A 193 -17.21 19.75 10.29
N ARG A 194 -18.12 19.76 9.31
CA ARG A 194 -18.27 20.87 8.36
C ARG A 194 -18.52 22.21 9.06
N ASP A 195 -19.34 22.21 10.10
CA ASP A 195 -19.64 23.42 10.86
C ASP A 195 -18.42 23.95 11.61
N HIS A 196 -17.57 23.06 12.13
CA HIS A 196 -16.30 23.47 12.75
C HIS A 196 -15.31 23.98 11.70
N PHE A 197 -15.23 23.31 10.54
CA PHE A 197 -14.38 23.71 9.41
C PHE A 197 -14.71 25.12 8.90
N LEU A 198 -15.99 25.46 8.83
CA LEU A 198 -16.45 26.77 8.35
C LEU A 198 -16.12 27.93 9.32
N GLN A 199 -15.83 27.66 10.60
CA GLN A 199 -15.43 28.71 11.55
C GLN A 199 -14.08 29.34 11.18
N PHE A 200 -13.24 28.61 10.46
CA PHE A 200 -11.93 29.07 10.01
C PHE A 200 -11.93 29.54 8.55
N TYR A 201 -13.11 29.64 7.92
CA TYR A 201 -13.23 30.02 6.52
C TYR A 201 -12.64 31.41 6.26
N THR A 202 -11.75 31.47 5.28
CA THR A 202 -11.23 32.72 4.71
C THR A 202 -11.55 32.76 3.23
N GLU A 203 -11.97 33.93 2.74
CA GLU A 203 -12.23 34.13 1.32
C GLU A 203 -10.92 34.15 0.53
N ILE A 204 -10.81 33.29 -0.48
CA ILE A 204 -9.63 33.18 -1.36
C ILE A 204 -9.97 33.81 -2.72
N THR A 205 -9.05 34.64 -3.21
CA THR A 205 -9.08 35.21 -4.57
C THR A 205 -7.78 34.87 -5.29
N LEU A 206 -7.85 34.65 -6.60
CA LEU A 206 -6.69 34.38 -7.43
C LEU A 206 -6.01 35.70 -7.82
N ASP A 207 -4.68 35.74 -7.77
CA ASP A 207 -3.89 36.89 -8.20
C ASP A 207 -3.71 36.85 -9.73
N PRO A 208 -4.27 37.81 -10.48
CA PRO A 208 -4.12 37.88 -11.94
C PRO A 208 -2.67 37.98 -12.40
N ASN A 209 -1.77 38.52 -11.58
CA ASN A 209 -0.36 38.67 -11.94
C ASN A 209 0.41 37.35 -11.91
N THR A 210 -0.13 36.32 -11.26
CA THR A 210 0.46 34.99 -11.19
C THR A 210 -0.18 34.00 -12.16
N ALA A 211 -1.28 34.39 -12.79
CA ALA A 211 -2.07 33.51 -13.65
C ALA A 211 -1.33 33.20 -14.97
N ASN A 212 -1.40 31.94 -15.40
CA ASN A 212 -0.91 31.55 -16.71
C ASN A 212 -1.73 32.25 -17.83
N PRO A 213 -1.12 32.76 -18.91
CA PRO A 213 -1.85 33.42 -20.00
C PRO A 213 -2.94 32.57 -20.69
N ARG A 214 -2.90 31.24 -20.53
CA ARG A 214 -3.94 30.33 -21.06
C ARG A 214 -5.10 30.10 -20.09
N MET A 215 -5.08 30.71 -18.91
CA MET A 215 -6.17 30.65 -17.92
C MET A 215 -7.02 31.92 -17.99
N ALA A 216 -8.34 31.75 -17.94
CA ALA A 216 -9.27 32.86 -17.82
C ALA A 216 -9.77 32.95 -16.38
N LEU A 217 -9.60 34.12 -15.75
CA LEU A 217 -10.17 34.44 -14.45
C LEU A 217 -11.55 35.09 -14.60
N SER A 218 -12.50 34.69 -13.76
CA SER A 218 -13.87 35.21 -13.74
C SER A 218 -14.44 35.17 -12.31
N ASP A 219 -15.67 35.67 -12.11
CA ASP A 219 -16.32 35.75 -10.79
C ASP A 219 -15.44 36.46 -9.74
N GLU A 220 -14.99 37.68 -10.04
CA GLU A 220 -14.10 38.47 -9.16
C GLU A 220 -12.78 37.72 -8.81
N ASN A 221 -12.19 37.04 -9.81
CA ASN A 221 -11.01 36.19 -9.64
C ASN A 221 -11.20 34.99 -8.70
N ARG A 222 -12.44 34.56 -8.45
CA ARG A 222 -12.75 33.35 -7.66
C ARG A 222 -12.99 32.12 -8.52
N ARG A 223 -13.03 32.26 -9.84
CA ARG A 223 -13.09 31.15 -10.80
C ARG A 223 -11.95 31.24 -11.79
N ALA A 224 -11.25 30.12 -12.00
CA ALA A 224 -10.33 29.97 -13.12
C ALA A 224 -10.74 28.80 -14.01
N THR A 225 -10.67 29.02 -15.32
CA THR A 225 -10.98 28.01 -16.33
C THR A 225 -9.80 27.86 -17.30
N PHE A 226 -9.39 26.62 -17.54
CA PHE A 226 -8.37 26.27 -18.50
C PHE A 226 -8.99 25.97 -19.86
N MET A 227 -8.82 26.91 -20.80
CA MET A 227 -9.41 26.92 -22.15
C MET A 227 -10.96 26.95 -22.16
N SER A 228 -11.51 27.90 -22.92
CA SER A 228 -12.95 28.17 -23.01
C SER A 228 -13.69 27.05 -23.75
N LYS A 229 -14.11 26.01 -23.03
CA LYS A 229 -15.16 25.11 -23.47
C LYS A 229 -15.98 24.66 -22.27
N ASP A 230 -17.23 25.10 -22.22
CA ASP A 230 -18.18 24.71 -21.20
C ASP A 230 -18.39 23.18 -21.25
N GLN A 231 -17.92 22.49 -20.21
CA GLN A 231 -18.29 21.11 -19.93
C GLN A 231 -19.13 21.09 -18.64
N GLY A 232 -20.18 20.26 -18.64
CA GLY A 232 -21.19 20.17 -17.59
C GLY A 232 -20.68 19.74 -16.21
N PRO A 233 -21.54 19.75 -15.18
CA PRO A 233 -21.10 19.72 -13.79
C PRO A 233 -20.76 18.30 -13.32
N ALA A 234 -19.47 17.98 -13.23
CA ALA A 234 -18.97 17.05 -12.23
C ALA A 234 -18.36 17.88 -11.09
N THR A 235 -19.12 18.12 -10.02
CA THR A 235 -18.67 18.94 -8.90
C THR A 235 -18.05 18.06 -7.81
N SER A 236 -16.75 17.84 -7.87
CA SER A 236 -15.99 17.39 -6.70
C SER A 236 -15.59 18.61 -5.88
N ARG A 237 -15.89 18.63 -4.58
CA ARG A 237 -15.51 19.71 -3.67
C ARG A 237 -14.42 19.23 -2.74
N ILE A 238 -13.33 19.99 -2.70
CA ILE A 238 -12.20 19.76 -1.80
C ILE A 238 -12.19 20.86 -0.73
N GLY A 239 -12.11 20.45 0.53
CA GLY A 239 -11.83 21.33 1.66
C GLY A 239 -10.34 21.29 1.97
N VAL A 240 -9.72 22.45 2.21
CA VAL A 240 -8.32 22.55 2.63
C VAL A 240 -8.24 23.26 3.97
N TYR A 241 -7.66 22.61 4.97
CA TYR A 241 -7.41 23.17 6.31
C TYR A 241 -5.91 23.34 6.51
N LEU A 242 -5.53 24.50 7.04
CA LEU A 242 -4.15 24.83 7.33
C LEU A 242 -4.05 25.41 8.74
N ASP A 243 -3.31 24.73 9.61
CA ASP A 243 -2.81 25.29 10.87
C ASP A 243 -1.31 25.53 10.73
N HIS A 244 -0.95 26.79 10.47
CA HIS A 244 0.45 27.20 10.32
C HIS A 244 1.24 27.01 11.61
N SER A 245 0.59 27.22 12.77
CA SER A 245 1.24 27.18 14.09
C SER A 245 1.54 25.75 14.55
N ALA A 246 0.63 24.82 14.26
CA ALA A 246 0.80 23.39 14.52
C ALA A 246 1.55 22.65 13.41
N GLY A 247 1.77 23.32 12.27
CA GLY A 247 2.44 22.71 11.12
C GLY A 247 1.57 21.67 10.41
N VAL A 248 0.25 21.85 10.39
CA VAL A 248 -0.70 20.86 9.85
C VAL A 248 -1.35 21.40 8.57
N LEU A 249 -1.33 20.60 7.51
CA LEU A 249 -2.07 20.84 6.27
C LEU A 249 -2.92 19.62 5.93
N GLU A 250 -4.23 19.79 5.80
CA GLU A 250 -5.18 18.71 5.59
C GLU A 250 -6.10 18.99 4.40
N PHE A 251 -6.35 17.94 3.60
CA PHE A 251 -7.23 17.96 2.44
C PHE A 251 -8.40 17.02 2.70
N TYR A 252 -9.62 17.47 2.40
CA TYR A 252 -10.85 16.73 2.62
C TYR A 252 -11.65 16.63 1.33
N SER A 253 -12.28 15.48 1.10
CA SER A 253 -13.41 15.39 0.19
C SER A 253 -14.66 15.84 0.94
N VAL A 254 -15.37 16.80 0.38
CA VAL A 254 -16.53 17.43 1.02
C VAL A 254 -17.77 17.10 0.20
N SER A 255 -18.69 16.35 0.80
CA SER A 255 -20.04 16.14 0.28
C SER A 255 -21.05 17.01 1.04
N GLU A 256 -22.33 16.91 0.69
CA GLU A 256 -23.39 17.63 1.42
C GLU A 256 -23.46 17.23 2.90
N SER A 257 -23.27 15.94 3.21
CA SER A 257 -23.49 15.38 4.54
C SER A 257 -22.24 14.79 5.20
N THR A 258 -21.13 14.66 4.47
CA THR A 258 -19.92 14.01 4.98
C THR A 258 -18.65 14.75 4.57
N MET A 259 -17.67 14.76 5.46
CA MET A 259 -16.29 15.18 5.17
C MET A 259 -15.37 14.00 5.46
N SER A 260 -14.56 13.61 4.47
CA SER A 260 -13.57 12.54 4.62
C SER A 260 -12.17 13.11 4.36
N LEU A 261 -11.26 12.90 5.31
CA LEU A 261 -9.86 13.26 5.14
C LEU A 261 -9.26 12.48 3.96
N LEU A 262 -8.64 13.19 3.02
CA LEU A 262 -7.94 12.65 1.85
C LEU A 262 -6.44 12.56 2.09
N HIS A 263 -5.88 13.61 2.68
CA HIS A 263 -4.44 13.71 2.91
C HIS A 263 -4.16 14.65 4.08
N ARG A 264 -3.15 14.32 4.88
CA ARG A 264 -2.61 15.16 5.94
C ARG A 264 -1.11 15.20 5.78
N GLU A 265 -0.56 16.40 5.80
CA GLU A 265 0.87 16.64 5.88
C GLU A 265 1.16 17.34 7.20
N GLN A 266 2.20 16.88 7.91
CA GLN A 266 2.67 17.52 9.13
C GLN A 266 4.11 17.97 8.95
N THR A 267 4.34 19.27 8.93
CA THR A 267 5.63 19.87 8.59
C THR A 267 5.80 21.24 9.24
N THR A 268 7.04 21.68 9.39
CA THR A 268 7.33 23.01 9.95
C THR A 268 7.37 24.05 8.84
N PHE A 269 6.35 24.92 8.79
CA PHE A 269 6.30 26.02 7.83
C PHE A 269 7.20 27.17 8.27
N THR A 270 8.27 27.42 7.52
CA THR A 270 9.24 28.48 7.80
C THR A 270 8.91 29.80 7.09
N GLN A 271 7.93 29.79 6.18
CA GLN A 271 7.52 30.93 5.37
C GLN A 271 5.98 31.01 5.26
N PRO A 272 5.42 32.17 4.86
CA PRO A 272 4.00 32.28 4.51
C PRO A 272 3.64 31.34 3.36
N LEU A 273 2.44 30.75 3.43
CA LEU A 273 1.92 29.88 2.39
C LEU A 273 0.89 30.60 1.54
N TYR A 274 0.86 30.27 0.25
CA TYR A 274 -0.12 30.77 -0.71
C TYR A 274 -0.86 29.57 -1.32
N ALA A 275 -2.17 29.71 -1.54
CA ALA A 275 -2.94 28.71 -2.25
C ALA A 275 -2.52 28.68 -3.73
N GLY A 276 -2.08 27.52 -4.21
CA GLY A 276 -1.75 27.29 -5.61
C GLY A 276 -2.76 26.38 -6.28
N VAL A 277 -3.12 26.67 -7.54
CA VAL A 277 -3.94 25.79 -8.39
C VAL A 277 -3.25 25.59 -9.72
N THR A 278 -3.23 24.35 -10.19
CA THR A 278 -2.66 23.97 -11.48
C THR A 278 -3.65 23.14 -12.27
N PHE A 279 -3.67 23.33 -13.59
CA PHE A 279 -4.50 22.57 -14.52
C PHE A 279 -3.61 21.70 -15.41
N ASP A 280 -4.11 20.52 -15.78
CA ASP A 280 -3.41 19.67 -16.76
C ASP A 280 -3.64 20.22 -18.17
N TRP A 281 -2.55 20.34 -18.94
CA TRP A 281 -2.59 20.83 -20.32
C TRP A 281 -3.33 19.89 -21.26
N PHE A 282 -3.53 18.62 -20.88
CA PHE A 282 -4.22 17.61 -21.68
C PHE A 282 -5.74 17.61 -21.53
N ILE A 283 -6.32 18.34 -20.56
CA ILE A 283 -7.76 18.32 -20.29
C ILE A 283 -8.38 19.73 -20.48
N PRO A 284 -8.88 20.05 -21.68
CA PRO A 284 -9.60 21.29 -21.95
C PRO A 284 -10.91 21.40 -21.17
N GLY A 285 -11.16 22.56 -20.55
CA GLY A 285 -12.44 22.88 -19.90
C GLY A 285 -12.47 22.63 -18.39
N ASP A 286 -11.36 22.19 -17.79
CA ASP A 286 -11.24 22.11 -16.34
C ASP A 286 -11.39 23.50 -15.73
N ASN A 287 -12.09 23.56 -14.61
CA ASN A 287 -12.28 24.79 -13.86
C ASN A 287 -12.18 24.55 -12.35
N VAL A 288 -11.74 25.59 -11.65
CA VAL A 288 -11.76 25.65 -10.19
C VAL A 288 -12.63 26.83 -9.79
N HIS A 289 -13.36 26.68 -8.70
CA HIS A 289 -14.17 27.75 -8.12
C HIS A 289 -13.97 27.80 -6.61
N PHE A 290 -13.74 29.01 -6.10
CA PHE A 290 -13.67 29.33 -4.68
C PHE A 290 -15.01 29.96 -4.25
N PRO A 291 -15.98 29.16 -3.78
CA PRO A 291 -17.29 29.66 -3.43
C PRO A 291 -17.22 30.53 -2.17
N LYS A 292 -18.08 31.56 -2.12
CA LYS A 292 -18.37 32.28 -0.88
C LYS A 292 -19.23 31.41 0.01
N LEU A 293 -18.71 31.05 1.18
CA LEU A 293 -19.43 30.29 2.20
C LEU A 293 -19.73 31.27 3.34
N LYS A 294 -20.98 31.76 3.39
CA LYS A 294 -21.50 32.60 4.48
C LYS A 294 -22.62 31.85 5.16
#